data_AF-A0A6P6R9N3-F1
#
_entry.id   AF-A0A6P6R9N3-F1
#
_cell.length_a   1.000
_cell.length_b   1.000
_cell.length_c   1.000
_cell.angle_alpha   90.00
_cell.angle_beta   90.00
_cell.angle_gamma   90.00
#
_symmetry.space_group_name_H-M   'P 1'
#
loop_
_entity.id
_entity.type
_entity.pdbx_description
1 polymer ?
#
loop_
_entity_poly.entity_id
_entity_poly.type
_entity_poly.pdbx_seq_one_letter_code
_entity_poly.pdbx_strand_id
1 'polypeptide(L)'
;MSGKSDGAQKKWVAMQGRMGSSHDSDGSQEANLENADAELCIRLLQVPTVVNYSGLKKRLMKSEQAWMVQFLELSGLDLLLEALARLSGRGCSRIADALLQLTCVSCVRAVLNSSAGIHFIVDNEGYVRKLSQALDTSNTMVKKQVFELLAALSMFSSEGHRLALDALDYYKSVKTQQYRFSVIMNELQSTDNVPYLVTLLSVINALIFSADDLRQRDKMRKEFIGLQLLRLLPKLR
;
A
#
# COMPACT_ATOMS: atom_id res chain seq x y z
N MET A 1 12.32 23.36 -62.00
CA MET A 1 13.03 23.35 -60.71
C MET A 1 11.99 23.56 -59.62
N SER A 2 11.42 22.45 -59.14
CA SER A 2 10.36 22.41 -58.14
C SER A 2 10.99 21.98 -56.82
N GLY A 3 10.72 22.71 -55.75
CA GLY A 3 11.22 22.36 -54.42
C GLY A 3 11.33 23.57 -53.52
N LYS A 4 10.23 23.92 -52.83
CA LYS A 4 10.18 24.67 -51.56
C LYS A 4 8.72 24.84 -51.12
N SER A 5 8.07 23.75 -50.70
CA SER A 5 6.78 23.83 -50.01
C SER A 5 6.55 22.69 -49.00
N ASP A 6 7.62 22.13 -48.43
CA ASP A 6 7.50 21.04 -47.43
C ASP A 6 7.86 21.48 -46.00
N GLY A 7 8.48 22.66 -45.83
CA GLY A 7 8.89 23.18 -44.53
C GLY A 7 7.79 23.89 -43.73
N ALA A 8 6.77 24.43 -44.42
CA ALA A 8 5.68 25.14 -43.76
C ALA A 8 4.66 24.15 -43.16
N GLN A 9 4.31 23.09 -43.88
CA GLN A 9 3.33 22.09 -43.43
C GLN A 9 3.80 21.33 -42.17
N LYS A 10 5.10 21.03 -42.06
CA LYS A 10 5.69 20.39 -40.87
C LYS A 10 5.70 21.30 -39.63
N LYS A 11 5.75 22.62 -39.80
CA LYS A 11 5.65 23.57 -38.68
C LYS A 11 4.24 23.72 -38.13
N TRP A 12 3.21 23.66 -38.97
CA TRP A 12 1.81 23.70 -38.53
C TRP A 12 1.42 22.45 -37.73
N VAL A 13 1.88 21.26 -38.14
CA VAL A 13 1.65 20.01 -37.40
C VAL A 13 2.38 19.97 -36.05
N ALA A 14 3.59 20.56 -35.97
CA ALA A 14 4.32 20.66 -34.70
C ALA A 14 3.72 21.69 -33.72
N MET A 15 3.00 22.70 -34.21
CA MET A 15 2.30 23.68 -33.36
C MET A 15 0.92 23.19 -32.89
N GLN A 16 0.23 22.34 -33.65
CA GLN A 16 -1.00 21.68 -33.19
C GLN A 16 -0.74 20.66 -32.06
N GLY A 17 0.45 20.03 -32.03
CA GLY A 17 0.88 19.18 -30.91
C GLY A 17 1.16 19.91 -29.59
N ARG A 18 1.14 21.25 -29.58
CA ARG A 18 1.34 22.09 -28.38
C ARG A 18 0.08 22.83 -27.91
N MET A 19 -1.03 22.69 -28.62
CA MET A 19 -2.30 23.37 -28.30
C MET A 19 -3.45 22.36 -28.37
N GLY A 20 -3.39 21.34 -27.51
CA GLY A 20 -4.34 20.23 -27.54
C GLY A 20 -3.98 19.12 -26.57
N SER A 21 -3.66 19.49 -25.34
CA SER A 21 -3.85 18.59 -24.19
C SER A 21 -4.80 19.32 -23.27
N SER A 22 -6.07 19.31 -23.68
CA SER A 22 -7.16 19.53 -22.74
C SER A 22 -6.93 18.53 -21.63
N HIS A 23 -6.56 19.06 -20.48
CA HIS A 23 -6.65 18.37 -19.20
C HIS A 23 -7.95 17.55 -19.21
N ASP A 24 -7.83 16.22 -19.17
CA ASP A 24 -8.83 15.41 -18.50
C ASP A 24 -8.75 15.81 -17.02
N SER A 25 -9.38 16.93 -16.70
CA SER A 25 -9.61 17.39 -15.35
C SER A 25 -10.71 16.53 -14.75
N ASP A 26 -10.35 15.30 -14.39
CA ASP A 26 -11.17 14.53 -13.47
C ASP A 26 -10.94 15.06 -12.04
N GLY A 27 -11.60 16.19 -11.76
CA GLY A 27 -12.44 16.34 -10.58
C GLY A 27 -11.86 16.13 -9.17
N SER A 28 -10.56 16.26 -8.93
CA SER A 28 -10.06 16.43 -7.55
C SER A 28 -9.07 17.59 -7.46
N GLN A 29 -9.50 18.69 -6.83
CA GLN A 29 -8.57 19.71 -6.34
C GLN A 29 -7.62 19.02 -5.36
N GLU A 30 -6.41 18.69 -5.78
CA GLU A 30 -5.39 18.16 -4.89
C GLU A 30 -4.62 19.29 -4.21
N ALA A 31 -4.16 19.07 -2.97
CA ALA A 31 -3.28 20.04 -2.31
C ALA A 31 -1.96 20.12 -3.09
N ASN A 32 -1.54 21.32 -3.50
CA ASN A 32 -0.24 21.53 -4.12
C ASN A 32 0.86 21.46 -3.07
N LEU A 33 1.37 20.25 -2.81
CA LEU A 33 2.41 19.98 -1.83
C LEU A 33 3.75 19.62 -2.45
N GLU A 34 3.96 19.80 -3.77
CA GLU A 34 5.18 19.34 -4.45
C GLU A 34 6.47 19.90 -3.82
N ASN A 35 6.42 21.11 -3.28
CA ASN A 35 7.56 21.78 -2.62
C ASN A 35 7.32 22.00 -1.12
N ALA A 36 6.35 21.32 -0.51
CA ALA A 36 6.08 21.45 0.92
C ALA A 36 7.24 20.87 1.75
N ASP A 37 7.55 21.53 2.87
CA ASP A 37 8.43 20.99 3.90
C ASP A 37 7.72 19.86 4.69
N ALA A 38 8.50 19.09 5.45
CA ALA A 38 7.96 17.96 6.21
C ALA A 38 6.96 18.44 7.27
N GLU A 39 7.24 19.55 7.96
CA GLU A 39 6.39 20.09 9.03
C GLU A 39 5.00 20.51 8.54
N LEU A 40 4.90 21.14 7.38
CA LEU A 40 3.62 21.45 6.75
C LEU A 40 2.85 20.18 6.41
N CYS A 41 3.52 19.17 5.86
CA CYS A 41 2.90 17.86 5.59
C CYS A 41 2.36 17.21 6.88
N ILE A 42 3.09 17.26 7.99
CA ILE A 42 2.65 16.75 9.30
C ILE A 42 1.41 17.50 9.80
N ARG A 43 1.39 18.84 9.71
CA ARG A 43 0.20 19.63 10.09
C ARG A 43 -1.02 19.29 9.23
N LEU A 44 -0.82 19.06 7.93
CA LEU A 44 -1.92 18.68 7.03
C LEU A 44 -2.42 17.25 7.28
N LEU A 45 -1.58 16.32 7.77
CA LEU A 45 -2.00 14.98 8.18
C LEU A 45 -3.02 15.01 9.32
N GLN A 46 -2.97 16.03 10.18
CA GLN A 46 -3.93 16.20 11.29
C GLN A 46 -5.32 16.64 10.80
N VAL A 47 -5.43 17.07 9.54
CA VAL A 47 -6.70 17.41 8.87
C VAL A 47 -6.97 16.36 7.79
N PRO A 48 -7.59 15.21 8.14
CA PRO A 48 -7.72 14.07 7.24
C PRO A 48 -8.74 14.38 6.13
N THR A 49 -8.24 14.70 4.94
CA THR A 49 -9.05 14.91 3.73
C THR A 49 -8.40 14.20 2.56
N VAL A 50 -9.20 13.80 1.57
CA VAL A 50 -8.71 13.18 0.34
C VAL A 50 -7.70 14.11 -0.35
N VAL A 51 -7.99 15.41 -0.37
CA VAL A 51 -7.15 16.46 -0.93
C VAL A 51 -5.75 16.49 -0.30
N ASN A 52 -5.67 16.47 1.03
CA ASN A 52 -4.41 16.51 1.76
C ASN A 52 -3.61 15.22 1.56
N TYR A 53 -4.25 14.04 1.64
CA TYR A 53 -3.55 12.77 1.41
C TYR A 53 -3.12 12.58 -0.04
N SER A 54 -3.89 13.03 -1.03
CA SER A 54 -3.48 12.98 -2.44
C SER A 54 -2.26 13.86 -2.71
N GLY A 55 -2.28 15.10 -2.19
CA GLY A 55 -1.11 15.99 -2.27
C GLY A 55 0.11 15.39 -1.55
N LEU A 56 -0.09 14.82 -0.36
CA LEU A 56 0.98 14.22 0.42
C LEU A 56 1.58 13.00 -0.29
N LYS A 57 0.73 12.13 -0.87
CA LYS A 57 1.18 10.97 -1.66
C LYS A 57 2.13 11.42 -2.77
N LYS A 58 1.79 12.46 -3.52
CA LYS A 58 2.67 12.99 -4.58
C LYS A 58 3.99 13.49 -4.01
N ARG A 59 3.94 14.21 -2.88
CA ARG A 59 5.14 14.71 -2.19
C ARG A 59 6.05 13.59 -1.67
N LEU A 60 5.47 12.51 -1.14
CA LEU A 60 6.18 11.31 -0.68
C LEU A 60 6.84 10.54 -1.83
N MET A 61 6.15 10.41 -2.97
CA MET A 61 6.70 9.69 -4.12
C MET A 61 7.87 10.41 -4.80
N LYS A 62 7.93 11.74 -4.68
CA LYS A 62 8.98 12.57 -5.29
C LYS A 62 10.02 13.06 -4.27
N SER A 63 9.91 12.68 -3.00
CA SER A 63 10.80 13.18 -1.96
C SER A 63 12.21 12.62 -2.07
N GLU A 64 13.20 13.47 -1.84
CA GLU A 64 14.57 13.04 -1.59
C GLU A 64 14.74 12.39 -0.21
N GLN A 65 15.84 11.65 -0.04
CA GLN A 65 16.15 10.89 1.17
C GLN A 65 16.12 11.76 2.43
N ALA A 66 16.75 12.94 2.40
CA ALA A 66 16.82 13.83 3.56
C ALA A 66 15.43 14.28 4.04
N TRP A 67 14.55 14.64 3.11
CA TRP A 67 13.18 15.00 3.43
C TRP A 67 12.38 13.82 4.00
N MET A 68 12.56 12.61 3.45
CA MET A 68 11.89 11.42 3.97
C MET A 68 12.31 11.11 5.40
N VAL A 69 13.61 11.21 5.70
CA VAL A 69 14.13 11.05 7.07
C VAL A 69 13.48 12.07 8.01
N GLN A 70 13.44 13.35 7.64
CA GLN A 70 12.79 14.39 8.45
C GLN A 70 11.29 14.10 8.67
N PHE A 71 10.58 13.65 7.63
CA PHE A 71 9.17 13.26 7.75
C PHE A 71 8.97 12.10 8.75
N LEU A 72 9.88 11.12 8.76
CA LEU A 72 9.84 9.99 9.69
C LEU A 72 10.17 10.42 11.12
N GLU A 73 11.20 11.26 11.31
CA GLU A 73 11.58 11.84 12.62
C GLU A 73 10.46 12.67 13.24
N LEU A 74 9.68 13.38 12.40
CA LEU A 74 8.49 14.12 12.81
C LEU A 74 7.24 13.23 12.97
N SER A 75 7.41 11.92 13.13
CA SER A 75 6.34 10.94 13.37
C SER A 75 5.30 10.84 12.24
N GLY A 76 5.67 11.19 11.01
CA GLY A 76 4.73 11.19 9.87
C GLY A 76 4.16 9.81 9.53
N LEU A 77 4.98 8.75 9.64
CA LEU A 77 4.49 7.38 9.45
C LEU A 77 3.54 6.96 10.57
N ASP A 78 3.79 7.36 11.81
CA ASP A 78 2.93 7.07 12.95
C ASP A 78 1.54 7.66 12.76
N LEU A 79 1.47 8.95 12.41
CA LEU A 79 0.21 9.65 12.13
C LEU A 79 -0.57 9.02 10.97
N LEU A 80 0.12 8.56 9.92
CA LEU A 80 -0.50 7.85 8.80
C LEU A 80 -1.11 6.52 9.24
N LEU A 81 -0.39 5.73 10.05
CA LEU A 81 -0.86 4.43 10.52
C LEU A 81 -2.01 4.59 11.54
N GLU A 82 -1.97 5.60 12.39
CA GLU A 82 -3.06 5.93 13.31
C GLU A 82 -4.30 6.42 12.58
N ALA A 83 -4.14 7.26 11.55
CA ALA A 83 -5.24 7.64 10.68
C ALA A 83 -5.85 6.42 9.99
N LEU A 84 -5.01 5.53 9.44
CA LEU A 84 -5.47 4.31 8.77
C LEU A 84 -6.24 3.38 9.74
N ALA A 85 -5.73 3.16 10.95
CA ALA A 85 -6.39 2.34 11.97
C ALA A 85 -7.75 2.94 12.38
N ARG A 86 -7.84 4.26 12.58
CA ARG A 86 -9.10 4.95 12.88
C ARG A 86 -10.13 4.84 11.75
N LEU A 87 -9.67 4.84 10.50
CA LEU A 87 -10.52 4.68 9.32
C LEU A 87 -10.98 3.23 9.13
N SER A 88 -10.16 2.24 9.49
CA SER A 88 -10.53 0.81 9.42
C SER A 88 -11.58 0.42 10.46
N GLY A 89 -11.42 0.83 11.73
CA GLY A 89 -12.36 0.46 12.79
C GLY A 89 -13.77 1.07 12.69
N ARG A 90 -13.99 2.00 11.74
CA ARG A 90 -15.31 2.57 11.45
C ARG A 90 -15.82 1.93 10.17
N GLY A 91 -16.99 1.29 10.19
CA GLY A 91 -17.61 0.84 8.95
C GLY A 91 -17.69 1.99 7.96
N CYS A 92 -17.14 1.82 6.75
CA CYS A 92 -17.13 2.86 5.70
C CYS A 92 -18.56 3.15 5.23
N SER A 93 -19.27 4.03 5.93
CA SER A 93 -20.67 4.37 5.63
C SER A 93 -20.81 5.30 4.41
N ARG A 94 -19.72 5.96 4.00
CA ARG A 94 -19.70 6.92 2.90
C ARG A 94 -18.56 6.62 1.93
N ILE A 95 -18.81 6.89 0.64
CA ILE A 95 -17.82 6.78 -0.43
C ILE A 95 -16.58 7.63 -0.11
N ALA A 96 -16.77 8.82 0.45
CA ALA A 96 -15.68 9.72 0.83
C ALA A 96 -14.75 9.08 1.88
N ASP A 97 -15.27 8.31 2.83
CA ASP A 97 -14.46 7.63 3.86
C ASP A 97 -13.64 6.49 3.23
N ALA A 98 -14.24 5.75 2.30
CA ALA A 98 -13.55 4.69 1.56
C ALA A 98 -12.42 5.25 0.68
N LEU A 99 -12.65 6.38 0.00
CA LEU A 99 -11.62 7.09 -0.76
C LEU A 99 -10.51 7.62 0.15
N LEU A 100 -10.87 8.24 1.27
CA LEU A 100 -9.91 8.75 2.24
C LEU A 100 -9.00 7.64 2.78
N GLN A 101 -9.59 6.49 3.14
CA GLN A 101 -8.86 5.32 3.60
C GLN A 101 -7.91 4.77 2.51
N LEU A 102 -8.39 4.71 1.26
CA LEU A 102 -7.59 4.24 0.13
C LEU A 102 -6.39 5.16 -0.15
N THR A 103 -6.60 6.47 -0.11
CA THR A 103 -5.52 7.45 -0.29
C THR A 103 -4.54 7.43 0.89
N CYS A 104 -5.03 7.23 2.11
CA CYS A 104 -4.19 7.10 3.31
C CYS A 104 -3.23 5.90 3.21
N VAL A 105 -3.73 4.71 2.87
CA VAL A 105 -2.86 3.53 2.71
C VAL A 105 -1.89 3.69 1.54
N SER A 106 -2.27 4.44 0.49
CA SER A 106 -1.33 4.79 -0.59
C SER A 106 -0.21 5.74 -0.15
N CYS A 107 -0.43 6.59 0.88
CA CYS A 107 0.65 7.37 1.49
C CYS A 107 1.62 6.47 2.26
N VAL A 108 1.09 5.53 3.06
CA VAL A 108 1.92 4.53 3.76
C VAL A 108 2.76 3.73 2.76
N ARG A 109 2.16 3.30 1.65
CA ARG A 109 2.89 2.64 0.55
C ARG A 109 4.00 3.52 -0.02
N ALA A 110 3.74 4.81 -0.26
CA ALA A 110 4.74 5.72 -0.78
C ALA A 110 5.95 5.85 0.17
N VAL A 111 5.72 5.89 1.49
CA VAL A 111 6.78 5.84 2.50
C VAL A 111 7.57 4.54 2.39
N LEU A 112 6.90 3.38 2.40
CA LEU A 112 7.56 2.07 2.39
C LEU A 112 8.25 1.70 1.08
N ASN A 113 7.92 2.40 -0.01
CA ASN A 113 8.65 2.28 -1.28
C ASN A 113 9.97 3.07 -1.29
N SER A 114 10.23 3.90 -0.28
CA SER A 114 11.52 4.58 -0.12
C SER A 114 12.47 3.74 0.72
N SER A 115 13.77 3.81 0.43
CA SER A 115 14.80 3.12 1.22
C SER A 115 14.76 3.56 2.69
N ALA A 116 14.64 4.87 2.97
CA ALA A 116 14.50 5.38 4.34
C ALA A 116 13.30 4.75 5.07
N GLY A 117 12.13 4.74 4.42
CA GLY A 117 10.88 4.30 5.04
C GLY A 117 10.85 2.80 5.34
N ILE A 118 11.37 1.95 4.44
CA ILE A 118 11.40 0.51 4.67
C ILE A 118 12.42 0.12 5.75
N HIS A 119 13.58 0.78 5.82
CA HIS A 119 14.50 0.57 6.93
C HIS A 119 13.89 1.03 8.26
N PHE A 120 13.28 2.21 8.27
CA PHE A 120 12.66 2.76 9.47
C PHE A 120 11.55 1.86 10.03
N ILE A 121 10.68 1.29 9.19
CA ILE A 121 9.61 0.42 9.69
C ILE A 121 10.15 -0.92 10.22
N VAL A 122 11.22 -1.45 9.63
CA VAL A 122 11.87 -2.69 10.08
C VAL A 122 12.56 -2.49 11.42
N ASP A 123 13.15 -1.31 11.66
CA ASP A 123 13.77 -0.98 12.94
C ASP A 123 12.75 -0.70 14.07
N ASN A 124 11.45 -0.66 13.75
CA ASN A 124 10.38 -0.27 14.68
C ASN A 124 9.18 -1.24 14.60
N GLU A 125 9.25 -2.34 15.35
CA GLU A 125 8.30 -3.47 15.26
C GLU A 125 6.82 -3.06 15.41
N GLY A 126 6.54 -2.05 16.23
CA GLY A 126 5.18 -1.57 16.53
C GLY A 126 4.42 -1.11 15.28
N TYR A 127 5.11 -0.59 14.26
CA TYR A 127 4.45 -0.08 13.06
C TYR A 127 3.89 -1.19 12.18
N VAL A 128 4.56 -2.35 12.08
CA VAL A 128 4.05 -3.48 11.28
C VAL A 128 2.79 -4.07 11.91
N ARG A 129 2.71 -4.09 13.24
CA ARG A 129 1.47 -4.43 13.98
C ARG A 129 0.36 -3.40 13.76
N LYS A 130 0.66 -2.09 13.81
CA LYS A 130 -0.32 -1.04 13.46
C LYS A 130 -0.81 -1.20 12.01
N LEU A 131 0.08 -1.55 11.08
CA LEU A 131 -0.27 -1.82 9.69
C LEU A 131 -1.21 -3.02 9.56
N SER A 132 -1.01 -4.11 10.31
CA SER A 132 -1.91 -5.28 10.23
C SER A 132 -3.31 -4.98 10.78
N GLN A 133 -3.47 -4.07 11.74
CA GLN A 133 -4.80 -3.60 12.18
C GLN A 133 -5.62 -2.98 11.04
N ALA A 134 -4.97 -2.41 10.02
CA ALA A 134 -5.66 -1.85 8.86
C ALA A 134 -6.43 -2.89 8.02
N LEU A 135 -6.16 -4.19 8.22
CA LEU A 135 -6.93 -5.29 7.61
C LEU A 135 -8.39 -5.34 8.12
N ASP A 136 -8.68 -4.68 9.24
CA ASP A 136 -10.04 -4.57 9.82
C ASP A 136 -10.91 -3.54 9.09
N THR A 137 -10.92 -3.56 7.77
CA THR A 137 -11.78 -2.70 6.94
C THR A 137 -12.68 -3.57 6.08
N SER A 138 -13.81 -3.05 5.59
CA SER A 138 -14.57 -3.71 4.52
C SER A 138 -14.00 -3.40 3.12
N ASN A 139 -13.07 -2.44 3.00
CA ASN A 139 -12.51 -2.02 1.72
C ASN A 139 -11.44 -3.02 1.24
N THR A 140 -11.81 -3.90 0.31
CA THR A 140 -10.93 -4.90 -0.30
C THR A 140 -9.69 -4.28 -0.96
N MET A 141 -9.78 -3.08 -1.53
CA MET A 141 -8.62 -2.42 -2.13
C MET A 141 -7.59 -2.01 -1.09
N VAL A 142 -8.04 -1.60 0.10
CA VAL A 142 -7.15 -1.28 1.22
C VAL A 142 -6.49 -2.55 1.75
N LYS A 143 -7.27 -3.63 1.97
CA LYS A 143 -6.70 -4.93 2.38
C LYS A 143 -5.65 -5.43 1.39
N LYS A 144 -5.95 -5.35 0.09
CA LYS A 144 -5.00 -5.69 -0.98
C LYS A 144 -3.69 -4.92 -0.81
N GLN A 145 -3.76 -3.61 -0.57
CA GLN A 145 -2.55 -2.82 -0.39
C GLN A 145 -1.78 -3.20 0.89
N VAL A 146 -2.47 -3.45 2.00
CA VAL A 146 -1.85 -3.87 3.26
C VAL A 146 -1.16 -5.23 3.10
N PHE A 147 -1.81 -6.20 2.47
CA PHE A 147 -1.20 -7.50 2.20
C PHE A 147 0.04 -7.39 1.29
N GLU A 148 -0.02 -6.57 0.24
CA GLU A 148 1.16 -6.31 -0.62
C GLU A 148 2.32 -5.71 0.16
N LEU A 149 2.06 -4.82 1.12
CA LEU A 149 3.09 -4.24 1.98
C LEU A 149 3.67 -5.28 2.95
N LEU A 150 2.86 -6.12 3.56
CA LEU A 150 3.34 -7.22 4.42
C LEU A 150 4.21 -8.21 3.64
N ALA A 151 3.83 -8.54 2.40
CA ALA A 151 4.62 -9.40 1.52
C ALA A 151 5.94 -8.74 1.09
N ALA A 152 5.91 -7.43 0.78
CA ALA A 152 7.13 -6.68 0.45
C ALA A 152 8.10 -6.65 1.64
N LEU A 153 7.60 -6.37 2.85
CA LEU A 153 8.38 -6.43 4.08
C LEU A 153 8.97 -7.82 4.32
N SER A 154 8.19 -8.87 4.09
CA SER A 154 8.68 -10.23 4.30
C SER A 154 9.79 -10.61 3.34
N MET A 155 9.80 -10.08 2.11
CA MET A 155 10.84 -10.36 1.12
C MET A 155 12.06 -9.44 1.27
N PHE A 156 11.93 -8.32 1.99
CA PHE A 156 12.98 -7.33 2.11
C PHE A 156 14.17 -7.82 2.95
N SER A 157 13.91 -8.44 4.09
CA SER A 157 14.94 -8.99 4.99
C SER A 157 14.38 -10.10 5.88
N SER A 158 15.26 -10.88 6.52
CA SER A 158 14.86 -11.87 7.53
C SER A 158 14.09 -11.23 8.68
N GLU A 159 14.52 -10.03 9.09
CA GLU A 159 13.85 -9.23 10.11
C GLU A 159 12.46 -8.78 9.64
N GLY A 160 12.34 -8.26 8.41
CA GLY A 160 11.05 -7.92 7.81
C GLY A 160 10.11 -9.14 7.70
N HIS A 161 10.64 -10.33 7.43
CA HIS A 161 9.86 -11.58 7.45
C HIS A 161 9.34 -11.90 8.86
N ARG A 162 10.20 -11.82 9.88
CA ARG A 162 9.81 -12.01 11.28
C ARG A 162 8.72 -11.04 11.69
N LEU A 163 8.85 -9.75 11.35
CA LEU A 163 7.87 -8.72 11.67
C LEU A 163 6.54 -8.91 10.95
N ALA A 164 6.56 -9.34 9.69
CA ALA A 164 5.32 -9.65 8.96
C ALA A 164 4.56 -10.82 9.61
N LEU A 165 5.26 -11.87 10.05
CA LEU A 165 4.66 -12.99 10.78
C LEU A 165 4.15 -12.57 12.16
N ASP A 166 4.95 -11.80 12.92
CA ASP A 166 4.56 -11.24 14.21
C ASP A 166 3.31 -10.37 14.10
N ALA A 167 3.20 -9.55 13.06
CA ALA A 167 2.03 -8.71 12.82
C ALA A 167 0.76 -9.53 12.51
N LEU A 168 0.89 -10.68 11.85
CA LEU A 168 -0.22 -11.63 11.62
C LEU A 168 -0.61 -12.38 12.90
N ASP A 169 0.37 -12.77 13.72
CA ASP A 169 0.13 -13.37 15.04
C ASP A 169 -0.53 -12.37 16.01
N TYR A 170 -0.11 -11.10 15.96
CA TYR A 170 -0.75 -10.00 16.67
C TYR A 170 -2.20 -9.79 16.20
N TYR A 171 -2.42 -9.72 14.88
CA TYR A 171 -3.77 -9.57 14.32
C TYR A 171 -4.69 -10.73 14.73
N LYS A 172 -4.19 -11.96 14.69
CA LYS A 172 -4.89 -13.15 15.20
C LYS A 172 -5.33 -12.94 16.65
N SER A 173 -4.43 -12.48 17.51
CA SER A 173 -4.72 -12.28 18.93
C SER A 173 -5.79 -11.20 19.14
N VAL A 174 -5.67 -10.06 18.45
CA VAL A 174 -6.64 -8.95 18.51
C VAL A 174 -8.02 -9.37 17.97
N LYS A 175 -8.07 -10.19 16.92
CA LYS A 175 -9.30 -10.67 16.30
C LYS A 175 -9.79 -12.02 16.83
N THR A 176 -9.17 -12.53 17.89
CA THR A 176 -9.51 -13.82 18.50
C THR A 176 -9.59 -14.97 17.48
N GLN A 177 -8.74 -14.92 16.46
CA GLN A 177 -8.67 -15.97 15.45
C GLN A 177 -7.90 -17.17 15.97
N GLN A 178 -8.23 -18.36 15.47
CA GLN A 178 -7.55 -19.59 15.88
C GLN A 178 -6.11 -19.65 15.36
N TYR A 179 -5.87 -19.17 14.14
CA TYR A 179 -4.57 -19.27 13.47
C TYR A 179 -4.15 -17.94 12.85
N ARG A 180 -2.83 -17.70 12.80
CA ARG A 180 -2.25 -16.45 12.28
C ARG A 180 -2.55 -16.19 10.81
N PHE A 181 -2.68 -17.25 10.02
CA PHE A 181 -3.02 -17.16 8.61
C PHE A 181 -4.53 -17.19 8.33
N SER A 182 -5.39 -17.24 9.37
CA SER A 182 -6.84 -17.24 9.18
C SER A 182 -7.32 -16.01 8.42
N VAL A 183 -6.75 -14.83 8.66
CA VAL A 183 -7.13 -13.61 7.93
C VAL A 183 -6.92 -13.75 6.41
N ILE A 184 -5.78 -14.29 5.96
CA ILE A 184 -5.50 -14.50 4.52
C ILE A 184 -6.46 -15.53 3.94
N MET A 185 -6.67 -16.63 4.66
CA MET A 185 -7.50 -17.75 4.18
C MET A 185 -8.99 -17.40 4.12
N ASN A 186 -9.48 -16.61 5.07
CA ASN A 186 -10.85 -16.12 5.06
C ASN A 186 -11.10 -15.23 3.85
N GLU A 187 -10.20 -14.28 3.57
CA GLU A 187 -10.29 -13.41 2.40
C GLU A 187 -10.23 -14.20 1.10
N LEU A 188 -9.32 -15.19 1.01
CA LEU A 188 -9.16 -16.05 -0.16
C LEU A 188 -10.42 -16.88 -0.44
N GLN A 189 -11.14 -17.29 0.60
CA GLN A 189 -12.38 -18.04 0.46
C GLN A 189 -13.59 -17.16 0.11
N SER A 190 -13.60 -15.91 0.56
CA SER A 190 -14.77 -15.01 0.43
C SER A 190 -14.80 -14.19 -0.86
N THR A 191 -13.67 -14.03 -1.55
CA THR A 191 -13.56 -13.13 -2.70
C THR A 191 -13.68 -13.86 -4.05
N ASP A 192 -14.39 -13.25 -4.98
CA ASP A 192 -14.43 -13.60 -6.41
C ASP A 192 -13.58 -12.65 -7.28
N ASN A 193 -13.09 -11.55 -6.70
CA ASN A 193 -12.20 -10.60 -7.35
C ASN A 193 -10.84 -11.24 -7.69
N VAL A 194 -10.65 -11.57 -8.97
CA VAL A 194 -9.45 -12.24 -9.48
C VAL A 194 -8.14 -11.49 -9.17
N PRO A 195 -8.01 -10.16 -9.43
CA PRO A 195 -6.82 -9.42 -9.00
C PRO A 195 -6.48 -9.55 -7.51
N TYR A 196 -7.49 -9.59 -6.64
CA TYR A 196 -7.28 -9.76 -5.21
C TYR A 196 -6.88 -11.20 -4.84
N LEU A 197 -7.48 -12.21 -5.49
CA LEU A 197 -7.06 -13.62 -5.35
C LEU A 197 -5.58 -13.80 -5.69
N VAL A 198 -5.13 -13.22 -6.80
CA VAL A 198 -3.72 -13.25 -7.21
C VAL A 198 -2.83 -12.61 -6.14
N THR A 199 -3.21 -11.46 -5.60
CA THR A 199 -2.48 -10.83 -4.50
C THR A 199 -2.39 -11.75 -3.27
N LEU A 200 -3.49 -12.37 -2.85
CA LEU A 200 -3.51 -13.24 -1.67
C LEU A 200 -2.61 -14.48 -1.87
N LEU A 201 -2.64 -15.11 -3.04
CA LEU A 201 -1.73 -16.21 -3.37
C LEU A 201 -0.27 -15.77 -3.42
N SER A 202 0.02 -14.60 -3.99
CA SER A 202 1.37 -14.03 -3.99
C SER A 202 1.88 -13.75 -2.59
N VAL A 203 1.00 -13.33 -1.67
CA VAL A 203 1.35 -13.11 -0.25
C VAL A 203 1.69 -14.43 0.44
N ILE A 204 0.88 -15.48 0.22
CA ILE A 204 1.18 -16.83 0.74
C ILE A 204 2.55 -17.29 0.24
N ASN A 205 2.82 -17.12 -1.06
CA ASN A 205 4.09 -17.49 -1.68
C ASN A 205 5.26 -16.68 -1.11
N ALA A 206 5.10 -15.36 -0.96
CA ALA A 206 6.13 -14.49 -0.39
C ALA A 206 6.48 -14.90 1.04
N LEU A 207 5.48 -15.12 1.89
CA LEU A 207 5.68 -15.56 3.27
C LEU A 207 6.43 -16.92 3.32
N ILE A 208 6.02 -17.90 2.52
CA ILE A 208 6.69 -19.21 2.50
C ILE A 208 8.11 -19.08 1.94
N PHE A 209 8.31 -18.31 0.87
CA PHE A 209 9.61 -18.17 0.23
C PHE A 209 10.64 -17.50 1.16
N SER A 210 10.20 -16.49 1.91
CA SER A 210 11.02 -15.72 2.85
C SER A 210 11.52 -16.48 4.07
N ALA A 211 11.03 -17.69 4.35
CA ALA A 211 11.55 -18.49 5.46
C ALA A 211 12.96 -19.01 5.15
N ASP A 212 13.84 -18.99 6.15
CA ASP A 212 15.30 -19.18 6.00
C ASP A 212 15.67 -20.59 5.51
N ASP A 213 14.99 -21.62 6.01
CA ASP A 213 15.34 -23.02 5.77
C ASP A 213 14.16 -23.87 5.27
N LEU A 214 14.48 -25.01 4.65
CA LEU A 214 13.49 -25.93 4.08
C LEU A 214 12.47 -26.44 5.10
N ARG A 215 12.87 -26.61 6.36
CA ARG A 215 12.01 -27.12 7.44
C ARG A 215 10.99 -26.07 7.86
N GLN A 216 11.38 -24.80 7.95
CA GLN A 216 10.47 -23.69 8.21
C GLN A 216 9.48 -23.51 7.06
N ARG A 217 9.96 -23.59 5.81
CA ARG A 217 9.10 -23.56 4.62
C ARG A 217 8.08 -24.69 4.62
N ASP A 218 8.50 -25.90 4.95
CA ASP A 218 7.61 -27.06 5.08
C ASP A 218 6.56 -26.87 6.19
N LYS A 219 6.98 -26.38 7.36
CA LYS A 219 6.07 -26.06 8.47
C LYS A 219 5.01 -25.04 8.04
N MET A 220 5.41 -23.95 7.40
CA MET A 220 4.48 -22.91 6.94
C MET A 220 3.51 -23.44 5.88
N ARG A 221 3.98 -24.23 4.91
CA ARG A 221 3.09 -24.89 3.95
C ARG A 221 2.06 -25.75 4.65
N LYS A 222 2.48 -26.54 5.65
CA LYS A 222 1.58 -27.37 6.45
C LYS A 222 0.54 -26.55 7.23
N GLU A 223 0.90 -25.38 7.74
CA GLU A 223 -0.08 -24.46 8.36
C GLU A 223 -1.17 -24.04 7.37
N PHE A 224 -0.81 -23.61 6.15
CA PHE A 224 -1.78 -23.28 5.10
C PHE A 224 -2.61 -24.48 4.62
N ILE A 225 -1.99 -25.65 4.49
CA ILE A 225 -2.70 -26.91 4.15
C ILE A 225 -3.72 -27.24 5.24
N GLY A 226 -3.37 -27.09 6.51
CA GLY A 226 -4.28 -27.27 7.65
C GLY A 226 -5.49 -26.33 7.59
N LEU A 227 -5.29 -25.13 7.06
CA LEU A 227 -6.35 -24.14 6.76
C LEU A 227 -7.06 -24.38 5.42
N GLN A 228 -6.97 -25.59 4.86
CA GLN A 228 -7.70 -26.04 3.67
C GLN A 228 -7.30 -25.34 2.35
N LEU A 229 -6.10 -24.75 2.25
CA LEU A 229 -5.63 -24.13 1.01
C LEU A 229 -5.76 -25.05 -0.20
N LEU A 230 -5.44 -26.34 -0.06
CA LEU A 230 -5.52 -27.32 -1.15
C LEU A 230 -6.94 -27.51 -1.71
N ARG A 231 -7.99 -27.26 -0.92
CA ARG A 231 -9.38 -27.33 -1.39
C ARG A 231 -9.79 -26.10 -2.21
N LEU A 232 -9.09 -24.98 -2.03
CA LEU A 232 -9.35 -23.73 -2.74
C LEU A 232 -8.61 -23.68 -4.08
N LEU A 233 -7.40 -24.25 -4.18
CA LEU A 233 -6.58 -24.21 -5.40
C LEU A 233 -7.30 -24.69 -6.68
N PRO A 234 -8.12 -25.76 -6.69
CA PRO A 234 -8.83 -26.19 -7.89
C PRO A 234 -9.82 -25.15 -8.42
N LYS A 235 -10.36 -24.27 -7.56
CA LYS A 235 -11.27 -23.18 -7.96
C LYS A 235 -10.54 -22.02 -8.64
N LEU A 236 -9.21 -22.02 -8.61
CA LEU A 236 -8.35 -20.94 -9.10
C LEU A 236 -7.63 -21.33 -10.41
N ARG A 237 -7.88 -22.53 -10.93
CA ARG A 237 -7.33 -23.05 -12.18
C ARG A 237 -8.26 -22.79 -13.36
#